data_AF-A0A803R1Q2-F1
#
_entry.id   AF-A0A803R1Q2-F1
#
_cell.length_a   1.000
_cell.length_b   1.000
_cell.length_c   1.000
_cell.angle_alpha   90.00
_cell.angle_beta   90.00
_cell.angle_gamma   90.00
#
_symmetry.space_group_name_H-M   'P 1'
#
loop_
_entity.id
_entity.type
_entity.pdbx_description
1 polymer ?
#
loop_
_entity_poly.entity_id
_entity_poly.type
_entity_poly.pdbx_seq_one_letter_code
_entity_poly.pdbx_strand_id
1 'polypeptide(L)'
;MYDNNATEDEAREHIKFLISETWKDMNKKDEDESCLSENFVEVCKNMARTALFIYENGDGHGSQNSLSKERISTLIITPINIPK
;
A
#
# COMPACT_ATOMS: atom_id res chain seq x y z
N MET A 1 -8.55 -10.22 -17.09
CA MET A 1 -8.37 -11.24 -18.14
C MET A 1 -9.66 -11.45 -18.91
N TYR A 2 -10.70 -12.05 -18.32
CA TYR A 2 -11.94 -12.40 -19.05
C TYR A 2 -12.72 -11.22 -19.63
N ASP A 3 -12.87 -10.12 -18.89
CA ASP A 3 -13.67 -8.97 -19.35
C ASP A 3 -13.16 -8.35 -20.66
N ASN A 4 -11.86 -8.38 -20.88
CA ASN A 4 -11.19 -7.76 -22.04
C ASN A 4 -10.41 -8.78 -22.89
N ASN A 5 -10.58 -10.08 -22.62
CA ASN A 5 -9.82 -11.17 -23.22
C ASN A 5 -8.28 -10.95 -23.21
N ALA A 6 -7.78 -10.30 -22.14
CA ALA A 6 -6.38 -9.93 -21.95
C ALA A 6 -5.57 -11.06 -21.29
N THR A 7 -4.26 -11.07 -21.53
CA THR A 7 -3.32 -11.95 -20.82
C THR A 7 -3.22 -11.61 -19.33
N GLU A 8 -2.64 -12.50 -18.53
CA GLU A 8 -2.43 -12.22 -17.10
C GLU A 8 -1.54 -10.99 -16.88
N ASP A 9 -0.45 -10.88 -17.63
CA ASP A 9 0.50 -9.77 -17.51
C ASP A 9 -0.15 -8.43 -17.86
N GLU A 10 -0.88 -8.35 -18.97
CA GLU A 10 -1.63 -7.15 -19.36
C GLU A 10 -2.68 -6.77 -18.31
N ALA A 11 -3.40 -7.76 -17.78
CA ALA A 11 -4.39 -7.52 -16.74
C ALA A 11 -3.73 -7.03 -15.44
N ARG A 12 -2.58 -7.60 -15.06
CA ARG A 12 -1.82 -7.20 -13.87
C ARG A 12 -1.25 -5.79 -14.01
N GLU A 13 -0.73 -5.44 -15.17
CA GLU A 13 -0.24 -4.10 -15.47
C GLU A 13 -1.38 -3.07 -15.45
N HIS A 14 -2.54 -3.42 -16.01
CA HIS A 14 -3.72 -2.56 -15.94
C HIS A 14 -4.19 -2.32 -14.48
N ILE A 15 -4.21 -3.35 -13.63
CA ILE A 15 -4.55 -3.19 -12.22
C ILE A 15 -3.53 -2.30 -11.49
N LYS A 16 -2.22 -2.45 -11.77
CA LYS A 16 -1.18 -1.54 -11.22
C LYS A 16 -1.42 -0.09 -11.64
N PHE A 17 -1.78 0.13 -12.90
CA PHE A 17 -2.16 1.45 -13.39
C PHE A 17 -3.37 2.00 -12.63
N LEU A 18 -4.45 1.24 -12.47
CA LEU A 18 -5.64 1.67 -11.73
C LEU A 18 -5.35 2.00 -10.26
N ILE A 19 -4.47 1.23 -9.61
CA ILE A 19 -4.00 1.54 -8.25
C ILE A 19 -3.30 2.91 -8.25
N SER A 20 -2.44 3.19 -9.23
CA SER A 20 -1.71 4.46 -9.31
C SER A 20 -2.64 5.66 -9.59
N GLU A 21 -3.66 5.50 -10.43
CA GLU A 21 -4.67 6.53 -10.67
C GLU A 21 -5.50 6.81 -9.41
N THR A 22 -5.92 5.75 -8.72
CA THR A 22 -6.68 5.86 -7.46
C THR A 22 -5.86 6.59 -6.39
N TRP A 23 -4.54 6.39 -6.34
CA TRP A 23 -3.65 7.16 -5.47
C TRP A 23 -3.63 8.64 -5.80
N LYS A 24 -3.57 8.99 -7.09
CA LYS A 24 -3.62 10.39 -7.52
C LYS A 24 -4.93 11.03 -7.06
N ASP A 25 -6.04 10.32 -7.21
CA ASP A 25 -7.35 10.80 -6.77
C ASP A 25 -7.41 10.97 -5.24
N MET A 26 -6.95 9.99 -4.46
CA MET A 26 -6.93 10.08 -3.00
C MET A 26 -5.96 11.14 -2.45
N ASN A 27 -4.93 11.50 -3.22
CA ASN A 27 -3.98 12.56 -2.87
C ASN A 27 -4.46 13.95 -3.29
N LYS A 28 -5.47 14.08 -4.16
CA LYS A 28 -6.13 15.37 -4.38
C LYS A 28 -6.71 15.81 -3.03
N LYS A 29 -6.33 17.00 -2.59
CA LYS A 29 -6.84 17.62 -1.38
C LYS A 29 -8.21 18.21 -1.69
N ASP A 30 -9.28 17.50 -1.36
CA ASP A 30 -10.57 18.13 -1.08
C ASP A 30 -10.61 18.44 0.42
N GLU A 31 -9.78 19.40 0.84
CA GLU A 31 -9.76 19.87 2.23
C GLU A 31 -11.08 20.56 2.64
N ASP A 32 -11.89 20.97 1.66
CA ASP A 32 -13.09 21.78 1.90
C ASP A 32 -14.43 21.00 1.90
N GLU A 33 -14.47 19.71 1.52
CA GLU A 33 -15.75 18.98 1.32
C GLU A 33 -15.91 17.68 2.14
N SER A 34 -14.88 17.23 2.87
CA SER A 34 -14.98 15.99 3.63
C SER A 34 -15.80 16.17 4.92
N CYS A 35 -16.90 15.42 5.05
CA CYS A 35 -17.63 15.29 6.32
C CYS A 35 -16.88 14.47 7.39
N LEU A 36 -15.73 13.90 7.03
CA LEU A 36 -14.89 13.06 7.89
C LEU A 36 -13.74 13.88 8.48
N SER A 37 -13.37 13.56 9.73
CA SER A 37 -12.20 14.19 10.37
C SER A 37 -10.91 13.90 9.62
N GLU A 38 -9.99 14.85 9.60
CA GLU A 38 -8.65 14.71 9.01
C GLU A 38 -7.91 13.46 9.50
N ASN A 39 -7.96 13.17 10.81
CA ASN A 39 -7.35 11.97 11.40
C ASN A 39 -7.90 10.67 10.79
N PHE A 40 -9.21 10.61 10.57
CA PHE A 40 -9.84 9.43 9.97
C PHE A 40 -9.39 9.25 8.51
N VAL A 41 -9.35 10.35 7.74
CA VAL A 41 -8.85 10.34 6.37
C VAL A 41 -7.39 9.89 6.32
N GLU A 42 -6.56 10.35 7.26
CA GLU A 42 -5.16 9.94 7.37
C GLU A 42 -5.03 8.44 7.69
N VAL A 43 -5.82 7.92 8.63
CA VAL A 43 -5.84 6.48 8.95
C VAL A 43 -6.22 5.65 7.73
N CYS A 44 -7.22 6.05 6.96
CA CYS A 44 -7.59 5.37 5.72
C CYS A 44 -6.45 5.38 4.68
N LYS A 45 -5.78 6.52 4.51
CA LYS A 45 -4.59 6.62 3.64
C LYS A 45 -3.46 5.70 4.11
N ASN A 46 -3.21 5.64 5.42
CA ASN A 46 -2.18 4.76 6.00
C ASN A 46 -2.53 3.27 5.88
N MET A 47 -3.82 2.92 5.92
CA MET A 47 -4.27 1.55 5.66
C MET A 47 -3.98 1.13 4.21
N ALA A 48 -4.24 2.00 3.23
CA ALA A 48 -3.88 1.75 1.84
C ALA A 48 -2.37 1.60 1.63
N ARG A 49 -1.54 2.44 2.28
CA ARG A 49 -0.06 2.31 2.29
C ARG A 49 0.38 0.97 2.86
N THR A 50 -0.24 0.56 3.97
CA THR A 50 0.08 -0.70 4.65
C THR A 50 -0.23 -1.90 3.76
N ALA A 51 -1.38 -1.90 3.08
CA ALA A 51 -1.73 -2.96 2.13
C ALA A 51 -0.68 -3.09 1.02
N LEU A 52 -0.23 -1.98 0.43
CA LEU A 52 0.81 -2.01 -0.61
C LEU A 52 2.14 -2.52 -0.07
N PHE A 53 2.57 -2.01 1.08
CA PHE A 53 3.80 -2.46 1.73
C PHE A 53 3.80 -3.98 1.99
N ILE A 54 2.67 -4.54 2.38
CA ILE A 54 2.49 -5.98 2.62
C ILE A 54 2.49 -6.77 1.30
N TYR A 55 1.77 -6.30 0.26
CA TYR A 55 1.49 -7.11 -0.92
C TYR A 55 2.33 -6.81 -2.17
N GLU A 56 3.19 -5.80 -2.13
CA GLU A 56 4.03 -5.39 -3.26
C GLU A 56 4.91 -6.54 -3.80
N ASN A 57 5.39 -7.41 -2.93
CA ASN A 57 6.32 -8.49 -3.26
C ASN A 57 5.68 -9.88 -3.14
N GLY A 58 4.36 -9.97 -3.34
CA GLY A 58 3.58 -11.20 -3.18
C GLY A 58 2.80 -11.20 -1.85
N ASP A 59 2.43 -12.38 -1.35
CA ASP A 59 1.66 -12.47 -0.11
C ASP A 59 2.53 -12.21 1.13
N GLY A 60 2.73 -10.95 1.52
CA GLY A 60 3.52 -10.62 2.71
C GLY A 60 2.81 -10.83 4.05
N HIS A 61 1.54 -11.24 4.07
CA HIS A 61 0.74 -11.41 5.29
C HIS A 61 0.54 -12.87 5.67
N GLY A 62 0.05 -13.69 4.72
CA GLY A 62 -0.20 -15.11 4.93
C GLY A 62 1.03 -15.97 4.72
N SER A 63 2.00 -15.51 3.91
CA SER A 63 3.23 -16.25 3.68
C SER A 63 4.31 -15.91 4.71
N GLN A 64 5.14 -16.91 5.05
CA GLN A 64 6.27 -16.74 5.97
C GLN A 64 7.49 -16.02 5.33
N ASN A 65 7.25 -15.16 4.34
CA ASN A 65 8.29 -14.50 3.54
C ASN A 65 9.34 -13.80 4.43
N SER A 66 10.61 -13.94 4.07
CA SER A 66 11.73 -13.32 4.77
C SER A 66 11.68 -11.80 4.70
N LEU A 67 11.19 -11.22 3.60
CA LEU A 67 11.17 -9.77 3.42
C LEU A 67 10.23 -9.06 4.41
N SER A 68 9.01 -9.56 4.60
CA SER A 68 8.08 -8.99 5.58
C SER A 68 8.64 -9.06 6.99
N LYS A 69 9.25 -10.20 7.35
CA LYS A 69 9.88 -10.40 8.67
C LYS A 69 11.06 -9.46 8.88
N GLU A 70 11.91 -9.29 7.88
CA GLU A 70 13.04 -8.37 7.92
C GLU A 70 12.58 -6.92 8.12
N ARG A 71 11.60 -6.47 7.31
CA ARG A 71 11.05 -5.10 7.43
C ARG A 71 10.40 -4.87 8.80
N ILE A 72 9.63 -5.83 9.32
CA ILE A 72 9.03 -5.74 10.66
C ILE A 72 10.13 -5.71 11.74
N SER A 73 11.16 -6.55 11.60
CA SER A 73 12.25 -6.61 12.55
C SER A 73 12.98 -5.27 12.62
N THR A 74 13.28 -4.63 11.49
CA THR A 74 13.99 -3.34 11.48
C THR A 74 13.14 -2.17 11.95
N LEU A 75 11.83 -2.19 11.70
CA LEU A 75 10.93 -1.09 12.05
C LEU A 75 10.42 -1.14 13.50
N ILE A 76 10.17 -2.34 14.04
CA ILE A 76 9.44 -2.51 15.31
C ILE A 76 10.31 -3.16 16.39
N ILE A 77 11.19 -4.10 16.02
CA ILE A 77 11.92 -4.92 16.99
C ILE A 77 13.30 -4.34 17.28
N THR A 78 14.04 -3.98 16.23
CA THR A 78 15.44 -3.57 16.30
C THR A 78 15.52 -2.06 16.50
N PRO A 79 16.11 -1.58 17.62
CA PRO A 79 16.26 -0.15 17.86
C PRO A 79 17.21 0.52 16.87
N ILE A 80 16.98 1.79 16.59
CA ILE A 80 17.90 2.63 15.82
C ILE A 80 19.13 2.91 16.69
N ASN A 81 20.32 2.61 16.17
CA ASN A 81 21.57 2.91 16.86
C ASN A 81 21.87 4.41 16.76
N ILE A 82 22.03 5.08 17.90
CA ILE A 82 22.39 6.49 17.96
C ILE A 82 23.90 6.57 18.22
N PRO A 83 24.72 7.05 17.26
CA PRO A 83 26.15 7.19 17.45
C PRO A 83 26.46 8.16 18.59
N LYS A 84 27.55 7.88 19.32
CA LYS A 84 28.06 8.72 20.42
C LYS A 84 28.82 9.92 19.90
#